data_AF-A0AAN7A9E1-F1
#
_entry.id   AF-A0AAN7A9E1-F1
#
_cell.length_a   1.000
_cell.length_b   1.000
_cell.length_c   1.000
_cell.angle_alpha   90.00
_cell.angle_beta   90.00
_cell.angle_gamma   90.00
#
_symmetry.space_group_name_H-M   'P 1'
#
loop_
_entity.id
_entity.type
_entity.pdbx_description
1 polymer ?
#
loop_
_entity_poly.entity_id
_entity_poly.type
_entity_poly.pdbx_seq_one_letter_code
_entity_poly.pdbx_strand_id
1 'polypeptide(L)'
;MNRDADTAHNLLERKNKLMADLMTYYRDLINTSTEPIPANASNSSAAINSLAMETAMTGFITATEDLLSLTREIRELWIIGSLTKPGAGDEEARQGIKRDAEAVFNAVSALKNEGRLAHIGAPDESPMRYQVGNLEGHPGRAQAGQAPGP
;
A
#
# COMPACT_ATOMS: atom_id res chain seq x y z
N MET A 1 27.90 14.55 8.63
CA MET A 1 27.18 15.11 7.47
C MET A 1 27.53 14.41 6.14
N ASN A 2 27.94 13.12 6.11
CA ASN A 2 28.35 12.44 4.86
C ASN A 2 27.69 11.07 4.61
N ARG A 3 26.75 10.63 5.46
CA ARG A 3 26.13 9.29 5.35
C ARG A 3 25.03 9.22 4.29
N ASP A 4 24.23 10.26 4.13
CA ASP A 4 23.09 10.21 3.20
C ASP A 4 23.55 10.11 1.74
N ALA A 5 24.66 10.77 1.41
CA ALA A 5 25.32 10.65 0.11
C ALA A 5 25.87 9.24 -0.13
N ASP A 6 26.52 8.62 0.86
CA ASP A 6 27.06 7.26 0.77
C ASP A 6 25.95 6.21 0.59
N THR A 7 24.85 6.34 1.35
CA THR A 7 23.71 5.42 1.25
C THR A 7 23.00 5.56 -0.10
N ALA A 8 22.80 6.78 -0.59
CA ALA A 8 22.22 7.02 -1.91
C ALA A 8 23.12 6.50 -3.04
N HIS A 9 24.45 6.64 -2.91
CA HIS A 9 25.41 6.11 -3.87
C HIS A 9 25.36 4.58 -3.90
N ASN A 10 25.27 3.93 -2.74
CA ASN A 10 25.15 2.49 -2.61
C ASN A 10 23.86 1.95 -3.27
N LEU A 11 22.72 2.62 -3.09
CA LEU A 11 21.45 2.20 -3.71
C LEU A 11 21.46 2.34 -5.23
N LEU A 12 22.04 3.44 -5.74
CA LEU A 12 22.14 3.68 -7.18
C LEU A 12 23.09 2.67 -7.85
N GLU A 13 24.22 2.39 -7.21
CA GLU A 13 25.17 1.36 -7.65
C GLU A 13 24.52 -0.03 -7.64
N ARG A 14 23.82 -0.39 -6.56
CA ARG A 14 23.09 -1.65 -6.45
C ARG A 14 22.01 -1.77 -7.53
N LYS A 15 21.25 -0.71 -7.79
CA LYS A 15 20.26 -0.66 -8.89
C LYS A 15 20.92 -0.88 -10.24
N ASN A 16 22.04 -0.22 -10.52
CA ASN A 16 22.75 -0.38 -11.79
C ASN A 16 23.28 -1.80 -11.97
N LYS A 17 23.82 -2.40 -10.90
CA LYS A 17 24.27 -3.79 -10.91
C LYS A 17 23.12 -4.76 -11.20
N LEU A 18 22.01 -4.65 -10.47
CA LEU A 18 20.84 -5.51 -10.68
C LEU A 18 20.26 -5.39 -12.09
N MET A 19 20.23 -4.18 -12.66
CA MET A 19 19.79 -3.98 -14.04
C MET A 19 20.76 -4.62 -15.05
N ALA A 20 22.07 -4.51 -14.84
CA ALA A 20 23.07 -5.16 -15.67
C ALA A 20 22.96 -6.70 -15.59
N ASP A 21 22.77 -7.25 -14.39
CA ASP A 21 22.57 -8.67 -14.17
C ASP A 21 21.30 -9.17 -14.87
N LEU A 22 20.18 -8.46 -14.74
CA LEU A 22 18.91 -8.78 -15.40
C LEU A 22 19.03 -8.79 -16.93
N MET A 23 19.69 -7.78 -17.50
CA MET A 23 19.96 -7.74 -18.95
C MET A 23 20.90 -8.86 -19.40
N THR A 24 21.88 -9.22 -18.58
CA THR A 24 22.82 -10.31 -18.87
C THR A 24 22.09 -11.65 -18.90
N TYR A 25 21.29 -11.97 -17.89
CA TYR A 25 20.51 -13.22 -17.86
C TYR A 25 19.50 -13.29 -19.01
N TYR A 26 18.84 -12.18 -19.35
CA TYR A 26 17.93 -12.15 -20.49
C TYR A 26 18.66 -12.42 -21.81
N ARG A 27 19.82 -11.77 -22.02
CA ARG A 27 20.65 -12.02 -23.21
C ARG A 27 21.10 -13.48 -23.28
N ASP A 28 21.58 -14.03 -22.16
CA ASP A 28 22.09 -15.38 -22.11
C ASP A 28 20.97 -16.42 -22.35
N LEU A 29 19.75 -16.15 -21.86
CA LEU A 29 18.56 -16.94 -22.16
C LEU A 29 18.22 -16.95 -23.66
N ILE A 30 18.21 -15.78 -24.32
CA ILE A 30 17.94 -15.68 -25.75
C ILE A 30 19.04 -16.36 -26.57
N ASN A 31 20.31 -16.16 -26.21
CA ASN A 31 21.43 -16.81 -26.90
C ASN A 31 21.35 -18.33 -26.79
N THR A 32 21.04 -18.86 -25.61
CA THR A 32 20.90 -20.30 -25.37
C THR A 32 19.71 -20.85 -26.16
N SER A 33 18.58 -20.12 -26.19
CA SER A 33 17.38 -20.54 -26.93
C SER A 33 17.50 -20.45 -28.45
N THR A 34 18.39 -19.60 -28.96
CA THR A 34 18.60 -19.40 -30.42
C THR A 34 19.83 -20.11 -30.95
N GLU A 35 20.53 -20.86 -30.09
CA GLU A 35 21.72 -21.60 -30.47
C GLU A 35 21.39 -22.61 -31.59
N PRO A 36 22.09 -22.55 -32.74
CA PRO A 36 21.79 -23.41 -33.87
C PRO A 36 22.10 -24.87 -33.49
N ILE A 37 21.11 -25.74 -33.61
CA ILE A 37 21.28 -27.18 -33.36
C ILE A 37 22.17 -27.74 -34.49
N PRO A 38 23.41 -28.17 -34.20
CA PRO A 38 24.26 -28.73 -35.23
C PRO A 38 23.70 -30.08 -35.70
N ALA A 39 23.93 -30.46 -36.95
CA ALA A 39 23.40 -31.70 -37.53
C ALA A 39 23.88 -32.98 -36.83
N ASN A 40 24.92 -32.88 -35.98
CA ASN A 40 25.46 -33.94 -35.12
C ASN A 40 25.14 -33.73 -33.63
N ALA A 41 24.12 -32.93 -33.30
CA ALA A 41 23.72 -32.66 -31.92
C ALA A 41 23.44 -33.98 -31.17
N SER A 42 24.15 -34.17 -30.06
CA SER A 42 23.95 -35.30 -29.16
C SER A 42 22.85 -34.96 -28.16
N ASN A 43 22.17 -35.97 -27.61
CA ASN A 43 21.26 -35.78 -26.48
C ASN A 43 21.94 -35.04 -25.31
N SER A 44 23.25 -35.19 -25.16
CA SER A 44 24.04 -34.46 -24.17
C SER A 44 24.12 -32.95 -24.44
N SER A 45 24.21 -32.51 -25.70
CA SER A 45 24.26 -31.07 -26.01
C SER A 45 22.91 -30.40 -25.79
N ALA A 46 21.82 -31.11 -26.10
CA ALA A 46 20.46 -30.63 -25.78
C ALA A 46 20.24 -30.49 -24.27
N ALA A 47 20.71 -31.46 -23.47
CA ALA A 47 20.62 -31.41 -22.01
C ALA A 47 21.46 -30.29 -21.38
N ILE A 48 22.63 -29.99 -21.95
CA ILE A 48 23.46 -28.85 -21.50
C ILE A 48 22.76 -27.52 -21.80
N ASN A 49 22.17 -27.39 -23.00
CA ASN A 49 21.45 -26.20 -23.38
C ASN A 49 20.20 -25.99 -22.49
N SER A 50 19.42 -27.05 -22.22
CA SER A 50 18.28 -26.94 -21.30
C SER A 50 18.69 -26.53 -19.88
N LEU A 51 19.79 -27.07 -19.36
CA LEU A 51 20.31 -26.69 -18.03
C LEU A 51 20.80 -25.23 -18.00
N ALA A 52 21.47 -24.78 -19.06
CA ALA A 52 21.90 -23.39 -19.20
C ALA A 52 20.69 -22.44 -19.25
N MET A 53 19.63 -22.82 -19.97
CA MET A 53 18.38 -22.08 -20.06
C MET A 53 17.67 -21.98 -18.70
N GLU A 54 17.59 -23.09 -17.95
CA GLU A 54 17.04 -23.12 -16.59
C GLU A 54 17.84 -22.21 -15.64
N THR A 55 19.17 -22.29 -15.69
CA THR A 55 20.04 -21.48 -14.84
C THR A 55 19.89 -19.99 -15.13
N ALA A 56 19.85 -19.61 -16.41
CA ALA A 56 19.62 -18.23 -16.83
C ALA A 56 18.23 -17.73 -16.39
N MET A 57 17.19 -18.57 -16.48
CA MET A 57 15.84 -18.22 -16.02
C MET A 57 15.79 -18.03 -14.50
N THR A 58 16.41 -18.91 -13.71
CA THR A 58 16.49 -18.76 -12.26
C THR A 58 17.25 -17.50 -11.88
N GLY A 59 18.39 -17.22 -12.52
CA GLY A 59 19.15 -15.98 -12.31
C GLY A 59 18.34 -14.72 -12.63
N PHE A 60 17.55 -14.75 -13.69
CA PHE A 60 16.64 -13.66 -14.06
C PHE A 60 15.53 -13.42 -13.02
N ILE A 61 14.91 -14.49 -12.51
CA ILE A 61 13.89 -14.39 -11.45
C ILE A 61 14.50 -13.78 -10.20
N THR A 62 15.64 -14.29 -9.74
CA THR A 62 16.33 -13.77 -8.55
C THR A 62 16.71 -12.29 -8.71
N ALA A 63 17.25 -11.89 -9.87
CA ALA A 63 17.56 -10.48 -10.13
C ALA A 63 16.30 -9.58 -10.08
N THR A 64 15.15 -10.10 -10.49
CA THR A 64 13.87 -9.38 -10.41
C THR A 64 13.35 -9.28 -8.98
N GLU A 65 13.48 -10.35 -8.19
CA GLU A 65 13.14 -10.35 -6.76
C GLU A 65 14.03 -9.37 -5.98
N ASP A 66 15.33 -9.34 -6.29
CA ASP A 66 16.28 -8.39 -5.70
C ASP A 66 15.94 -6.94 -6.06
N LEU A 67 15.48 -6.69 -7.29
CA LEU A 67 15.00 -5.37 -7.70
C LEU A 67 13.74 -4.98 -6.92
N LEU A 68 12.78 -5.89 -6.75
CA LEU A 68 11.59 -5.65 -5.93
C LEU A 68 11.98 -5.36 -4.47
N SER A 69 12.92 -6.12 -3.91
CA SER A 69 13.47 -5.87 -2.57
C SER A 69 14.07 -4.48 -2.46
N LEU A 70 14.87 -4.04 -3.44
CA LEU A 70 15.42 -2.68 -3.49
C LEU A 70 14.33 -1.61 -3.55
N THR A 71 13.26 -1.80 -4.34
CA THR A 71 12.16 -0.82 -4.37
C THR A 71 11.42 -0.74 -3.03
N ARG A 72 11.32 -1.85 -2.31
CA ARG A 72 10.76 -1.88 -0.96
C ARG A 72 11.67 -1.12 0.01
N GLU A 73 12.98 -1.36 0.00
CA GLU A 73 13.95 -0.61 0.81
C GLU A 73 13.87 0.89 0.54
N ILE A 74 13.80 1.30 -0.74
CA ILE A 74 13.62 2.71 -1.12
C ILE A 74 12.32 3.25 -0.52
N ARG A 75 11.19 2.54 -0.67
CA ARG A 75 9.91 2.99 -0.11
C ARG A 75 9.93 3.06 1.42
N GLU A 76 10.61 2.14 2.09
CA GLU A 76 10.81 2.16 3.54
C GLU A 76 11.63 3.40 3.95
N LEU A 77 12.66 3.78 3.20
CA LEU A 77 13.40 5.04 3.42
C LEU A 77 12.50 6.28 3.28
N TRP A 78 11.55 6.27 2.33
CA TRP A 78 10.60 7.37 2.17
C TRP A 78 9.59 7.47 3.32
N ILE A 79 9.17 6.34 3.90
CA ILE A 79 8.15 6.30 4.98
C ILE A 79 8.79 6.60 6.35
N ILE A 80 9.97 6.04 6.63
CA ILE A 80 10.64 6.15 7.94
C ILE A 80 11.49 7.43 8.02
N GLY A 81 11.93 7.98 6.89
CA GLY A 81 12.92 9.06 6.83
C GLY A 81 14.35 8.52 6.95
N SER A 82 15.35 9.42 6.99
CA SER A 82 16.78 9.04 7.03
C SER A 82 17.01 8.00 8.15
N LEU A 83 17.62 6.86 7.82
CA LEU A 83 17.93 5.77 8.76
C LEU A 83 18.85 6.28 9.87
N THR A 84 18.25 6.92 10.87
CA THR A 84 18.90 7.20 12.14
C THR A 84 19.03 5.85 12.86
N LYS A 85 20.12 5.66 13.62
CA LYS A 85 20.41 4.39 14.30
C LYS A 85 19.14 3.82 14.98
N PRO A 86 18.94 2.49 15.02
CA PRO A 86 17.84 1.90 15.76
C PRO A 86 17.81 2.45 17.19
N GLY A 87 16.73 3.14 17.56
CA GLY A 87 16.54 3.78 18.87
C GLY A 87 16.86 5.27 18.96
N ALA A 88 17.39 5.92 17.91
CA ALA A 88 17.58 7.37 17.87
C ALA A 88 16.55 8.00 16.93
N GLY A 89 15.60 8.78 17.48
CA GLY A 89 14.60 9.54 16.72
C GLY A 89 13.38 8.74 16.23
N ASP A 90 13.37 7.41 16.38
CA ASP A 90 12.29 6.54 15.89
C ASP A 90 10.95 6.79 16.62
N GLU A 91 11.01 7.08 17.93
CA GLU A 91 9.82 7.47 18.70
C GLU A 91 9.33 8.87 18.29
N GLU A 92 10.24 9.81 18.06
CA GLU A 92 9.89 11.18 17.64
C GLU A 92 9.27 11.21 16.24
N ALA A 93 9.80 10.41 15.30
CA ALA A 93 9.25 10.25 13.96
C ALA A 93 7.86 9.59 14.00
N ARG A 94 7.68 8.54 14.80
CA ARG A 94 6.36 7.90 15.00
C ARG A 94 5.36 8.85 15.64
N GLN A 95 5.78 9.64 16.62
CA GLN A 95 4.94 10.66 17.26
C GLN A 95 4.56 11.77 16.27
N GLY A 96 5.49 12.19 15.40
CA GLY A 96 5.23 13.14 14.31
C GLY A 96 4.20 12.61 13.32
N ILE A 97 4.42 11.40 12.79
CA ILE A 97 3.49 10.74 11.86
C ILE A 97 2.11 10.58 12.49
N LYS A 98 2.04 10.20 13.77
CA LYS A 98 0.77 10.06 14.50
C LYS A 98 0.05 11.40 14.66
N ARG A 99 0.76 12.48 15.00
CA ARG A 99 0.17 13.83 15.07
C ARG A 99 -0.33 14.30 13.72
N ASP A 100 0.45 14.09 12.66
CA ASP A 100 0.06 14.50 11.32
C ASP A 100 -1.16 13.71 10.83
N ALA A 101 -1.21 12.41 11.12
CA ALA A 101 -2.38 11.58 10.84
C ALA A 101 -3.63 12.04 11.63
N GLU A 102 -3.48 12.38 12.91
CA GLU A 102 -4.56 12.92 13.74
C GLU A 102 -5.02 14.30 13.23
N ALA A 103 -4.11 15.17 12.80
CA ALA A 103 -4.43 16.47 12.23
C ALA A 103 -5.23 16.34 10.92
N VAL A 104 -4.80 15.46 10.01
CA VAL A 104 -5.51 15.17 8.76
C VAL A 104 -6.88 14.55 9.05
N PHE A 105 -6.96 13.60 9.98
CA PHE A 105 -8.22 12.97 10.37
C PHE A 105 -9.22 13.99 10.92
N ASN A 106 -8.76 14.92 11.76
CA ASN A 106 -9.58 15.98 12.31
C ASN A 106 -10.04 16.97 11.22
N ALA A 107 -9.14 17.36 10.30
CA ALA A 107 -9.48 18.23 9.18
C ALA A 107 -10.52 17.59 8.24
N VAL A 108 -10.36 16.31 7.91
CA VAL A 108 -11.32 15.56 7.09
C VAL A 108 -12.65 15.40 7.81
N SER A 109 -12.63 15.16 9.12
CA SER A 109 -13.85 15.06 9.93
C SER A 109 -14.60 16.38 10.03
N ALA A 110 -13.88 17.50 10.16
CA ALA A 110 -14.45 18.85 10.11
C ALA A 110 -15.10 19.13 8.76
N LEU A 111 -14.39 18.86 7.65
CA LEU A 111 -14.91 19.02 6.29
C LEU A 111 -16.15 18.14 6.04
N LYS A 112 -16.14 16.90 6.52
CA LYS A 112 -17.30 15.99 6.45
C LYS A 112 -18.48 16.53 7.27
N ASN A 113 -18.24 17.12 8.42
CA ASN A 113 -19.29 17.72 9.24
C ASN A 113 -19.85 18.98 8.58
N GLU A 114 -19.02 19.85 8.02
CA GLU A 114 -19.45 21.02 7.25
C GLU A 114 -20.29 20.63 6.04
N GLY A 115 -19.87 19.61 5.28
CA GLY A 115 -20.66 19.07 4.18
C GLY A 115 -22.00 18.48 4.63
N ARG A 116 -22.04 17.79 5.77
CA ARG A 116 -23.27 17.29 6.38
C ARG A 116 -24.19 18.43 6.84
N LEU A 117 -23.64 19.49 7.43
CA LEU A 117 -24.37 20.69 7.85
C LEU A 117 -24.91 21.46 6.64
N ALA A 118 -24.16 21.55 5.54
CA ALA A 118 -24.65 22.13 4.29
C ALA A 118 -25.78 21.32 3.66
N HIS A 119 -25.74 19.99 3.80
CA HIS A 119 -26.82 19.10 3.33
C HIS A 119 -28.05 19.09 4.26
N ILE A 120 -27.88 19.40 5.54
CA ILE A 120 -28.97 19.56 6.53
C ILE A 120 -29.52 21.01 6.52
N GLY A 121 -28.75 21.98 6.03
CA GLY A 121 -29.01 23.42 6.08
C GLY A 121 -29.59 24.05 4.81
N ALA A 122 -30.04 23.26 3.84
CA ALA A 122 -30.86 23.77 2.73
C ALA A 122 -32.34 23.57 3.06
N PRO A 123 -33.07 24.61 3.52
CA PRO A 123 -34.46 24.50 3.95
C PRO A 123 -35.49 24.38 2.81
N ASP A 124 -35.08 24.12 1.55
CA ASP A 124 -36.02 24.13 0.42
C ASP A 124 -36.24 22.75 -0.24
N GLU A 125 -35.35 21.77 -0.08
CA GLU A 125 -35.53 20.46 -0.71
C GLU A 125 -35.03 19.31 0.18
N SER A 126 -35.84 18.88 1.14
CA SER A 126 -35.64 17.60 1.83
C SER A 126 -36.98 16.92 2.10
N PRO A 127 -37.28 15.77 1.44
CA PRO A 127 -38.60 15.14 1.50
C PRO A 127 -38.93 14.45 2.84
N MET A 128 -38.05 14.48 3.83
CA MET A 128 -38.26 13.74 5.10
C MET A 128 -38.05 14.64 6.31
N ARG A 129 -39.11 15.36 6.68
CA ARG A 129 -39.20 16.11 7.93
C ARG A 129 -39.45 15.14 9.09
N TYR A 130 -38.41 14.85 9.87
CA TYR A 130 -38.59 14.12 11.12
C TYR A 130 -39.26 15.03 12.15
N GLN A 131 -40.55 14.81 12.34
CA GLN A 131 -41.29 15.39 13.47
C GLN A 131 -40.97 14.55 14.70
N VAL A 132 -40.14 15.07 15.60
CA VAL A 132 -40.00 14.50 16.95
C VAL A 132 -41.30 14.81 17.69
N GLY A 133 -42.24 13.88 17.66
CA GLY A 133 -43.46 13.96 18.45
C GLY A 133 -43.12 13.72 19.91
N ASN A 134 -43.40 14.69 20.79
CA ASN A 134 -43.40 14.46 22.22
C ASN A 134 -44.40 13.32 22.53
N LEU A 135 -43.93 12.27 23.20
CA LEU A 135 -44.76 11.13 23.62
C LEU A 135 -45.64 11.42 24.85
N GLU A 136 -45.90 12.70 25.15
CA GLU A 136 -46.78 13.10 26.24
C GLU A 136 -48.04 13.73 25.68
N GLY A 137 -49.15 12.99 25.79
CA GLY A 137 -50.50 13.52 25.57
C GLY A 137 -51.14 13.09 24.26
N HIS A 138 -51.60 11.84 24.19
CA HIS A 138 -52.66 11.46 23.25
C HIS A 138 -54.02 11.60 23.94
N PRO A 139 -54.87 12.58 23.59
CA PRO A 139 -56.25 12.61 24.04
C PRO A 139 -57.07 11.69 23.13
N GLY A 140 -57.64 10.62 23.70
CA GLY A 140 -58.71 9.87 23.03
C GLY A 140 -58.43 8.38 22.78
N ARG A 141 -58.25 7.60 23.84
CA ARG A 141 -58.93 6.30 23.94
C ARG A 141 -59.63 6.24 25.29
N ALA A 142 -60.94 6.08 25.21
CA ALA A 142 -61.88 6.20 26.32
C ALA A 142 -61.52 5.27 27.49
N GLN A 143 -61.45 5.84 28.69
CA GLN A 143 -61.78 5.10 29.90
C GLN A 143 -63.29 4.92 29.91
N ALA A 144 -63.76 3.68 29.80
CA ALA A 144 -65.10 3.28 30.21
C ALA A 144 -64.93 2.12 31.20
N GLY A 145 -65.24 2.37 32.47
CA GLY A 145 -65.26 1.34 33.50
C GLY A 145 -64.88 1.77 34.92
N GLN A 146 -65.52 2.81 35.47
CA GLN A 146 -65.85 2.86 36.91
C GLN A 146 -66.81 1.67 37.16
N ALA A 147 -66.77 0.87 38.23
CA ALA A 147 -66.78 1.19 39.66
C ALA A 147 -66.62 -0.12 40.49
N PRO A 148 -66.81 -0.10 41.82
CA PRO A 148 -65.96 0.46 42.87
C PRO A 148 -65.49 -0.65 43.85
N GLY A 149 -64.58 -0.34 44.79
CA GLY A 149 -64.31 -1.22 45.96
C GLY A 149 -65.55 -1.33 46.86
N PRO A 150 -65.62 -2.26 47.85
CA PRO A 150 -64.52 -2.94 48.57
C PRO A 150 -64.28 -4.42 48.23
#